data_AF-L9WEM6-F1
#
_entry.id   AF-L9WEM6-F1
#
_cell.length_a   1.000
_cell.length_b   1.000
_cell.length_c   1.000
_cell.angle_alpha   90.00
_cell.angle_beta   90.00
_cell.angle_gamma   90.00
#
_symmetry.space_group_name_H-M   'P 1'
#
loop_
_entity.id
_entity.type
_entity.pdbx_description
1 polymer ?
#
loop_
_entity_poly.entity_id
_entity_poly.type
_entity_poly.pdbx_seq_one_letter_code
_entity_poly.pdbx_strand_id
1 'polypeptide(L)'
;MPYADLHVHTTRSDGSLELAAVPAAARRGGVAVVAVTDHDRIQPFDGPVVDRDGVTIINGIELRVSTPDGQRVDLLGYGVDPTPELEELVAEIQRNRVERGQAIVDCVEDRLGIDLDVRVEDGFGRPHVARAIDAHSGTPYDYTAAFEELIGYGDPCYVPREVPSFDRGVGALEASCRLVSLAHPLRYRDPAAALELTADPALEAVEYHYPYTRSHDDGSRRLEEAIERNDLLVTGGTDAHEDELGVAGLSQREYKQLQIDEIPDR
;
A
#
# COMPACT_ATOMS: atom_id res chain seq x y z
N MET A 1 -17.99 -9.57 -10.90
CA MET A 1 -16.52 -9.40 -10.85
C MET A 1 -16.24 -7.92 -10.96
N PRO A 2 -15.28 -7.39 -10.20
CA PRO A 2 -14.82 -6.01 -10.30
C PRO A 2 -14.40 -5.66 -11.72
N TYR A 3 -14.53 -4.39 -12.08
CA TYR A 3 -13.99 -3.80 -13.30
C TYR A 3 -12.59 -3.23 -13.06
N ALA A 4 -12.34 -2.69 -11.87
CA ALA A 4 -11.07 -2.08 -11.48
C ALA A 4 -10.59 -2.63 -10.14
N ASP A 5 -9.30 -2.92 -10.02
CA ASP A 5 -8.63 -3.26 -8.76
C ASP A 5 -7.59 -2.16 -8.46
N LEU A 6 -7.88 -1.30 -7.48
CA LEU A 6 -7.11 -0.09 -7.25
C LEU A 6 -6.10 -0.22 -6.10
N HIS A 7 -5.76 -1.43 -5.67
CA HIS A 7 -4.78 -1.62 -4.60
C HIS A 7 -3.96 -2.89 -4.86
N VAL A 8 -2.83 -2.73 -5.53
CA VAL A 8 -1.98 -3.84 -6.00
C VAL A 8 -0.50 -3.53 -5.77
N HIS A 9 0.20 -4.48 -5.14
CA HIS A 9 1.63 -4.44 -4.88
C HIS A 9 2.41 -5.33 -5.84
N THR A 10 3.61 -4.90 -6.17
CA THR A 10 4.53 -5.60 -7.07
C THR A 10 5.83 -5.94 -6.34
N THR A 11 6.78 -6.50 -7.08
CA THR A 11 8.16 -6.72 -6.62
C THR A 11 8.93 -5.42 -6.32
N ARG A 12 8.32 -4.24 -6.51
CA ARG A 12 8.93 -2.94 -6.18
C ARG A 12 8.74 -2.54 -4.72
N SER A 13 7.73 -3.06 -4.03
CA SER A 13 7.66 -3.13 -2.58
C SER A 13 7.76 -4.58 -2.14
N ASP A 14 6.74 -5.11 -1.49
CA ASP A 14 6.69 -6.41 -0.81
C ASP A 14 5.79 -7.44 -1.48
N GLY A 15 5.25 -7.12 -2.65
CA GLY A 15 4.58 -8.07 -3.52
C GLY A 15 5.54 -9.04 -4.21
N SER A 16 4.95 -9.98 -4.93
CA SER A 16 5.66 -11.01 -5.71
C SER A 16 5.32 -10.97 -7.20
N LEU A 17 4.35 -10.13 -7.59
CA LEU A 17 3.98 -9.91 -8.99
C LEU A 17 4.97 -8.93 -9.63
N GLU A 18 5.65 -9.34 -10.70
CA GLU A 18 6.50 -8.43 -11.46
C GLU A 18 5.68 -7.29 -12.08
N LEU A 19 6.20 -6.06 -12.06
CA LEU A 19 5.51 -4.88 -12.64
C LEU A 19 5.07 -5.12 -14.10
N ALA A 20 5.92 -5.78 -14.90
CA ALA A 20 5.63 -6.10 -16.29
C ALA A 20 4.56 -7.21 -16.45
N ALA A 21 4.29 -7.99 -15.41
CA ALA A 21 3.29 -9.06 -15.42
C ALA A 21 1.88 -8.58 -14.99
N VAL A 22 1.75 -7.35 -14.47
CA VAL A 22 0.47 -6.77 -14.02
C VAL A 22 -0.62 -6.86 -15.10
N PRO A 23 -0.40 -6.51 -16.38
CA PRO A 23 -1.45 -6.65 -17.41
C PRO A 23 -1.91 -8.09 -17.63
N ALA A 24 -1.03 -9.06 -17.48
CA ALA A 24 -1.39 -10.47 -17.60
C ALA A 24 -2.21 -10.95 -16.40
N ALA A 25 -1.86 -10.51 -15.19
CA ALA A 25 -2.61 -10.81 -13.96
C ALA A 25 -4.01 -10.17 -14.00
N ALA A 26 -4.10 -8.89 -14.41
CA ALA A 26 -5.36 -8.16 -14.57
C ALA A 26 -6.37 -8.90 -15.46
N ARG A 27 -5.91 -9.39 -16.62
CA ARG A 27 -6.77 -10.16 -17.54
C ARG A 27 -7.20 -11.51 -16.97
N ARG A 28 -6.35 -12.18 -16.18
CA ARG A 28 -6.74 -13.41 -15.47
C ARG A 28 -7.82 -13.12 -14.42
N GLY A 29 -7.68 -12.03 -13.68
CA GLY A 29 -8.66 -11.54 -12.70
C GLY A 29 -9.93 -10.94 -13.31
N GLY A 30 -9.94 -10.70 -14.63
CA GLY A 30 -11.09 -10.14 -15.34
C GLY A 30 -11.31 -8.64 -15.10
N VAL A 31 -10.29 -7.91 -14.63
CA VAL A 31 -10.31 -6.46 -14.43
C VAL A 31 -9.70 -5.74 -15.63
N ALA A 32 -10.28 -4.59 -15.98
CA ALA A 32 -9.84 -3.73 -17.08
C ALA A 32 -8.92 -2.59 -16.62
N VAL A 33 -8.93 -2.28 -15.31
CA VAL A 33 -8.11 -1.23 -14.71
C VAL A 33 -7.40 -1.76 -13.47
N VAL A 34 -6.13 -1.42 -13.33
CA VAL A 34 -5.34 -1.70 -12.13
C VAL A 34 -4.60 -0.45 -11.67
N ALA A 35 -4.62 -0.14 -10.38
CA ALA A 35 -3.66 0.81 -9.81
C ALA A 35 -2.51 0.05 -9.17
N VAL A 36 -1.27 0.38 -9.56
CA VAL A 36 -0.07 -0.15 -8.91
C VAL A 36 0.32 0.79 -7.79
N THR A 37 0.27 0.33 -6.55
CA THR A 37 0.34 1.16 -5.33
C THR A 37 1.42 0.66 -4.39
N ASP A 38 2.58 0.23 -4.93
CA ASP A 38 3.69 -0.26 -4.10
C ASP A 38 4.03 0.69 -2.95
N HIS A 39 4.31 0.11 -1.78
CA HIS A 39 4.58 0.87 -0.57
C HIS A 39 5.73 1.88 -0.73
N ASP A 40 5.39 3.16 -0.57
CA ASP A 40 6.28 4.32 -0.54
C ASP A 40 7.21 4.41 -1.75
N ARG A 41 6.74 3.94 -2.93
CA ARG A 41 7.48 3.97 -4.18
C ARG A 41 6.65 4.66 -5.25
N ILE A 42 7.30 5.54 -6.00
CA ILE A 42 6.76 6.05 -7.27
C ILE A 42 7.01 4.99 -8.35
N GLN A 43 6.03 4.75 -9.22
CA GLN A 43 6.17 3.77 -10.30
C GLN A 43 6.85 4.40 -11.52
N PRO A 44 7.64 3.62 -12.28
CA PRO A 44 8.41 4.11 -13.41
C PRO A 44 7.53 4.14 -14.68
N PHE A 45 6.33 4.70 -14.56
CA PHE A 45 5.43 4.91 -15.69
C PHE A 45 5.62 6.29 -16.29
N ASP A 46 5.36 6.40 -17.59
CA ASP A 46 5.55 7.65 -18.36
C ASP A 46 4.46 8.71 -18.11
N GLY A 47 3.53 8.43 -17.21
CA GLY A 47 2.44 9.33 -16.86
C GLY A 47 1.54 8.78 -15.76
N PRO A 48 0.55 9.57 -15.31
CA PRO A 48 -0.34 9.21 -14.22
C PRO A 48 -1.27 8.02 -14.56
N VAL A 49 -1.56 7.84 -15.85
CA VAL A 49 -2.35 6.73 -16.38
C VAL A 49 -1.73 6.27 -17.70
N VAL A 50 -1.55 4.96 -17.87
CA VAL A 50 -0.98 4.37 -19.09
C VAL A 50 -1.78 3.15 -19.52
N ASP A 51 -1.85 2.88 -20.83
CA ASP A 51 -2.33 1.59 -21.34
C ASP A 51 -1.16 0.62 -21.44
N ARG A 52 -1.32 -0.59 -20.89
CA ARG A 52 -0.37 -1.69 -21.06
C ARG A 52 -1.12 -2.92 -21.53
N ASP A 53 -0.91 -3.25 -22.80
CA ASP A 53 -1.53 -4.35 -23.51
C ASP A 53 -3.09 -4.36 -23.39
N GLY A 54 -3.74 -3.20 -23.43
CA GLY A 54 -5.20 -3.09 -23.32
C GLY A 54 -5.75 -3.18 -21.89
N VAL A 55 -4.90 -3.03 -20.88
CA VAL A 55 -5.27 -2.80 -19.48
C VAL A 55 -4.87 -1.37 -19.11
N THR A 56 -5.79 -0.61 -18.54
CA THR A 56 -5.47 0.71 -17.99
C THR A 56 -4.71 0.52 -16.68
N ILE A 57 -3.50 1.06 -16.60
CA ILE A 57 -2.70 1.07 -15.39
C ILE A 57 -2.66 2.50 -14.84
N ILE A 58 -3.11 2.67 -13.60
CA ILE A 58 -2.98 3.91 -12.84
C ILE A 58 -1.64 3.88 -12.11
N ASN A 59 -0.83 4.93 -12.29
CA ASN A 59 0.36 5.15 -11.49
C ASN A 59 -0.10 5.55 -10.09
N GLY A 60 0.13 4.67 -9.12
CA GLY A 60 -0.27 4.89 -7.74
C GLY A 60 0.87 4.71 -6.75
N ILE A 61 0.56 5.00 -5.50
CA ILE A 61 1.47 4.84 -4.37
C ILE A 61 0.65 4.56 -3.11
N GLU A 62 1.09 3.64 -2.26
CA GLU A 62 0.59 3.53 -0.89
C GLU A 62 1.65 4.10 0.06
N LEU A 63 1.34 5.23 0.70
CA LEU A 63 2.24 5.92 1.60
C LEU A 63 1.82 5.69 3.05
N ARG A 64 2.72 5.12 3.84
CA ARG A 64 2.48 4.99 5.29
C ARG A 64 2.78 6.30 6.01
N VAL A 65 1.85 6.77 6.82
CA VAL A 65 1.98 8.00 7.62
C VAL A 65 1.72 7.74 9.10
N SER A 66 2.22 8.61 9.98
CA SER A 66 1.89 8.64 11.40
C SER A 66 0.89 9.74 11.71
N THR A 67 -0.20 9.39 12.37
CA THR A 67 -1.21 10.31 12.87
C THR A 67 -0.71 11.01 14.16
N PRO A 68 -1.36 12.12 14.58
CA PRO A 68 -0.99 12.84 15.80
C PRO A 68 -1.05 12.00 17.09
N ASP A 69 -1.92 10.99 17.16
CA ASP A 69 -2.05 10.05 18.28
C ASP A 69 -1.09 8.84 18.16
N GLY A 70 -0.23 8.82 17.14
CA GLY A 70 0.80 7.80 16.94
C GLY A 70 0.31 6.51 16.28
N GLN A 71 -0.95 6.45 15.84
CA GLN A 71 -1.41 5.40 14.95
C GLN A 71 -0.72 5.55 13.58
N ARG A 72 -0.48 4.44 12.91
CA ARG A 72 0.08 4.44 11.54
C ARG A 72 -1.00 3.98 10.59
N VAL A 73 -1.28 4.81 9.60
CA VAL A 73 -2.26 4.54 8.56
C VAL A 73 -1.60 4.64 7.19
N ASP A 74 -2.23 4.04 6.19
CA ASP A 74 -1.78 4.04 4.83
C ASP A 74 -2.71 4.92 3.97
N LEU A 75 -2.11 5.77 3.15
CA LEU A 75 -2.79 6.65 2.20
C LEU A 75 -2.49 6.18 0.79
N LEU A 76 -3.52 6.01 -0.03
CA LEU A 76 -3.39 5.68 -1.45
C LEU A 76 -3.43 6.97 -2.27
N GLY A 77 -2.40 7.22 -3.06
CA GLY A 77 -2.38 8.23 -4.09
C GLY A 77 -2.61 7.60 -5.46
N TYR A 78 -3.49 8.19 -6.27
CA TYR A 78 -3.80 7.71 -7.61
C TYR A 78 -3.48 8.76 -8.67
N GLY A 79 -2.99 8.31 -9.82
CA GLY A 79 -2.62 9.18 -10.92
C GLY A 79 -1.44 10.06 -10.55
N VAL A 80 -0.35 9.44 -10.08
CA VAL A 80 0.85 10.13 -9.61
C VAL A 80 1.54 10.86 -10.78
N ASP A 81 1.69 12.16 -10.63
CA ASP A 81 2.59 13.05 -11.38
C ASP A 81 3.64 13.59 -10.39
N PRO A 82 4.89 13.05 -10.40
CA PRO A 82 5.86 13.32 -9.35
C PRO A 82 6.23 14.79 -9.19
N THR A 83 6.17 15.28 -7.94
CA THR A 83 6.70 16.58 -7.54
C THR A 83 8.03 16.41 -6.79
N PRO A 84 8.93 17.43 -6.77
CA PRO A 84 10.15 17.37 -5.98
C PRO A 84 9.92 17.02 -4.51
N GLU A 85 8.81 17.49 -3.93
CA GLU A 85 8.42 17.23 -2.55
C GLU A 85 8.10 15.74 -2.30
N LEU A 86 7.34 15.12 -3.20
CA LEU A 86 7.04 13.68 -3.11
C LEU A 86 8.31 12.84 -3.37
N GLU A 87 9.13 13.23 -4.34
CA GLU A 87 10.39 12.55 -4.65
C GLU A 87 11.37 12.58 -3.47
N GLU A 88 11.53 13.74 -2.80
CA GLU A 88 12.37 13.89 -1.62
C GLU A 88 11.84 13.05 -0.45
N LEU A 89 10.53 13.11 -0.20
CA LEU A 89 9.88 12.32 0.84
C LEU A 89 10.07 10.82 0.63
N VAL A 90 9.83 10.33 -0.58
CA VAL A 90 10.02 8.92 -0.94
C VAL A 90 11.49 8.54 -0.78
N ALA A 91 12.44 9.38 -1.23
CA ALA A 91 13.86 9.10 -1.10
C ALA A 91 14.32 9.00 0.37
N GLU A 92 13.79 9.84 1.27
CA GLU A 92 14.02 9.72 2.71
C GLU A 92 13.51 8.40 3.27
N ILE A 93 12.28 8.03 2.92
CA ILE A 93 11.67 6.78 3.38
C ILE A 93 12.46 5.56 2.88
N GLN A 94 12.91 5.57 1.64
CA GLN A 94 13.68 4.45 1.08
C GLN A 94 15.04 4.29 1.77
N ARG A 95 15.75 5.40 2.08
CA ARG A 95 16.96 5.35 2.91
C ARG A 95 16.70 4.69 4.26
N ASN A 96 15.64 5.11 4.96
CA ASN A 96 15.25 4.49 6.23
C ASN A 96 14.91 3.00 6.08
N ARG A 97 14.21 2.62 5.00
CA ARG A 97 13.87 1.22 4.72
C ARG A 97 15.10 0.34 4.53
N VAL A 98 16.12 0.84 3.82
CA VAL A 98 17.39 0.13 3.62
C VAL A 98 18.16 0.00 4.94
N GLU A 99 18.38 1.10 5.66
CA GLU A 99 19.10 1.09 6.94
C GLU A 99 18.45 0.15 7.96
N ARG A 100 17.12 0.27 8.11
CA ARG A 100 16.33 -0.59 8.97
C ARG A 100 16.33 -2.04 8.49
N GLY A 101 16.21 -2.26 7.19
CA GLY A 101 16.21 -3.60 6.59
C GLY A 101 17.48 -4.36 6.94
N GLN A 102 18.64 -3.69 6.79
CA GLN A 102 19.93 -4.25 7.14
C GLN A 102 19.99 -4.58 8.64
N ALA A 103 19.58 -3.66 9.51
CA ALA A 103 19.58 -3.90 10.95
C ALA A 103 18.70 -5.11 11.38
N ILE A 104 17.62 -5.37 10.66
CA ILE A 104 16.76 -6.54 10.91
C ILE A 104 17.44 -7.82 10.44
N VAL A 105 18.02 -7.81 9.23
CA VAL A 105 18.75 -8.95 8.67
C VAL A 105 19.91 -9.32 9.60
N ASP A 106 20.76 -8.35 9.96
CA ASP A 106 21.89 -8.55 10.86
C ASP A 106 21.44 -9.18 12.20
N CYS A 107 20.36 -8.66 12.79
CA CYS A 107 19.83 -9.22 14.04
C CYS A 107 19.35 -10.66 13.89
N VAL A 108 18.66 -10.98 12.79
CA VAL A 108 18.14 -12.33 12.53
C VAL A 108 19.30 -13.30 12.29
N GLU A 109 20.25 -12.93 11.45
CA GLU A 109 21.45 -13.73 11.14
C GLU A 109 22.28 -14.00 12.39
N ASP A 110 22.55 -12.98 13.21
CA ASP A 110 23.26 -13.13 14.49
C ASP A 110 22.51 -14.05 15.46
N ARG A 111 21.18 -13.93 15.53
CA ARG A 111 20.36 -14.68 16.48
C ARG A 111 20.23 -16.16 16.09
N LEU A 112 20.10 -16.44 14.80
CA LEU A 112 19.89 -17.80 14.28
C LEU A 112 21.20 -18.49 13.89
N GLY A 113 22.29 -17.74 13.73
CA GLY A 113 23.56 -18.25 13.24
C GLY A 113 23.48 -18.71 11.78
N ILE A 114 22.74 -17.98 10.95
CA ILE A 114 22.51 -18.26 9.53
C ILE A 114 22.90 -17.06 8.66
N ASP A 115 22.98 -17.27 7.35
CA ASP A 115 23.12 -16.21 6.33
C ASP A 115 21.86 -16.28 5.45
N LEU A 116 21.07 -15.21 5.44
CA LEU A 116 19.81 -15.16 4.70
C LEU A 116 20.04 -14.95 3.20
N ASP A 117 21.24 -14.55 2.76
CA ASP A 117 21.58 -14.23 1.36
C ASP A 117 20.56 -13.27 0.71
N VAL A 118 20.07 -12.30 1.48
CA VAL A 118 19.12 -11.29 1.01
C VAL A 118 19.80 -9.99 0.66
N ARG A 119 19.37 -9.41 -0.46
CA ARG A 119 19.76 -8.06 -0.85
C ARG A 119 18.79 -7.05 -0.26
N VAL A 120 19.29 -6.17 0.59
CA VAL A 120 18.52 -5.04 1.14
C VAL A 120 18.65 -3.83 0.21
N GLU A 121 17.54 -3.42 -0.40
CA GLU A 121 17.47 -2.27 -1.31
C GLU A 121 16.11 -1.56 -1.24
N ASP A 122 15.85 -0.59 -2.12
CA ASP A 122 14.59 0.15 -2.12
C ASP A 122 13.39 -0.80 -2.25
N GLY A 123 12.33 -0.54 -1.48
CA GLY A 123 11.16 -1.41 -1.37
C GLY A 123 11.30 -2.50 -0.30
N PHE A 124 12.51 -2.73 0.23
CA PHE A 124 12.74 -3.75 1.24
C PHE A 124 11.94 -3.49 2.52
N GLY A 125 11.56 -4.58 3.17
CA GLY A 125 10.61 -4.58 4.28
C GLY A 125 10.58 -5.94 4.97
N ARG A 126 9.86 -6.02 6.10
CA ARG A 126 9.76 -7.27 6.87
C ARG A 126 9.25 -8.48 6.09
N PRO A 127 8.30 -8.35 5.14
CA PRO A 127 7.88 -9.49 4.32
C PRO A 127 9.04 -10.16 3.56
N HIS A 128 10.05 -9.40 3.12
CA HIS A 128 11.25 -9.96 2.48
C HIS A 128 12.06 -10.81 3.44
N VAL A 129 12.26 -10.32 4.67
CA VAL A 129 12.97 -11.07 5.72
C VAL A 129 12.20 -12.34 6.07
N ALA A 130 10.88 -12.27 6.24
CA ALA A 130 10.05 -13.44 6.53
C ALA A 130 10.11 -14.48 5.40
N ARG A 131 10.05 -14.07 4.13
CA ARG A 131 10.22 -14.97 2.97
C ARG A 131 11.60 -15.64 2.95
N ALA A 132 12.66 -14.90 3.29
CA ALA A 132 14.00 -15.45 3.34
C ALA A 132 14.18 -16.45 4.48
N ILE A 133 13.61 -16.15 5.66
CA ILE A 133 13.58 -17.08 6.79
C ILE A 133 12.84 -18.37 6.38
N ASP A 134 11.64 -18.25 5.82
CA ASP A 134 10.81 -19.40 5.39
C ASP A 134 11.51 -20.29 4.35
N ALA A 135 12.24 -19.68 3.41
CA ALA A 135 12.98 -20.40 2.38
C ALA A 135 14.30 -21.05 2.88
N HIS A 136 14.81 -20.67 4.05
CA HIS A 136 16.14 -21.06 4.51
C HIS A 136 16.11 -22.36 5.33
N SER A 137 16.75 -23.42 4.83
CA SER A 137 16.71 -24.76 5.46
C SER A 137 17.35 -24.86 6.86
N GLY A 138 18.11 -23.85 7.28
CA GLY A 138 18.78 -23.79 8.58
C GLY A 138 17.94 -23.23 9.73
N THR A 139 16.67 -22.87 9.48
CA THR A 139 15.77 -22.30 10.49
C THR A 139 14.47 -23.11 10.60
N PRO A 140 13.88 -23.26 11.80
CA PRO A 140 12.58 -23.90 11.98
C PRO A 140 11.40 -22.95 11.74
N TYR A 141 11.65 -21.65 11.54
CA TYR A 141 10.63 -20.62 11.39
C TYR A 141 10.06 -20.63 9.97
N ASP A 142 8.74 -20.66 9.86
CA ASP A 142 8.03 -20.33 8.62
C ASP A 142 7.73 -18.82 8.55
N TYR A 143 7.12 -18.37 7.44
CA TYR A 143 6.76 -16.97 7.24
C TYR A 143 5.96 -16.37 8.40
N THR A 144 4.99 -17.12 8.93
CA THR A 144 4.12 -16.65 10.03
C THR A 144 4.91 -16.58 11.34
N ALA A 145 5.65 -17.64 11.67
CA ALA A 145 6.45 -17.69 12.89
C ALA A 145 7.55 -16.61 12.91
N ALA A 146 8.10 -16.23 11.75
CA ALA A 146 9.01 -15.09 11.65
C ALA A 146 8.37 -13.80 12.17
N PHE A 147 7.12 -13.51 11.78
CA PHE A 147 6.37 -12.34 12.22
C PHE A 147 5.88 -12.43 13.67
N GLU A 148 5.67 -13.63 14.21
CA GLU A 148 5.17 -13.81 15.57
C GLU A 148 6.27 -13.87 16.63
N GLU A 149 7.52 -14.19 16.23
CA GLU A 149 8.59 -14.47 17.19
C GLU A 149 9.89 -13.69 16.97
N LEU A 150 10.13 -13.13 15.78
CA LEU A 150 11.42 -12.50 15.43
C LEU A 150 11.30 -11.04 15.04
N ILE A 151 10.43 -10.72 14.08
CA ILE A 151 10.41 -9.40 13.41
C ILE A 151 9.09 -8.64 13.58
N GLY A 152 8.11 -9.21 14.29
CA GLY A 152 6.85 -8.57 14.63
C GLY A 152 7.00 -7.39 15.58
N TYR A 153 5.89 -6.73 15.92
CA TYR A 153 5.96 -5.56 16.80
C TYR A 153 6.34 -5.96 18.23
N GLY A 154 7.48 -5.45 18.72
CA GLY A 154 7.98 -5.76 20.06
C GLY A 154 8.85 -7.03 20.11
N ASP A 155 9.00 -7.72 18.98
CA ASP A 155 9.85 -8.90 18.88
C ASP A 155 11.34 -8.54 18.81
N PRO A 156 12.23 -9.52 19.04
CA PRO A 156 13.63 -9.21 19.33
C PRO A 156 14.41 -8.53 18.20
N CYS A 157 14.05 -8.78 16.94
CA CYS A 157 14.65 -8.14 15.76
C CYS A 157 13.74 -7.09 15.14
N TYR A 158 12.75 -6.59 15.91
CA TYR A 158 11.95 -5.46 15.49
C TYR A 158 12.74 -4.16 15.56
N VAL A 159 12.89 -3.54 14.39
CA VAL A 159 13.34 -2.15 14.29
C VAL A 159 12.13 -1.31 13.85
N PRO A 160 11.81 -0.18 14.49
CA PRO A 160 10.72 0.68 14.04
C PRO A 160 11.07 1.36 12.71
N ARG A 161 10.07 1.50 11.84
CA ARG A 161 10.19 2.29 10.61
C ARG A 161 9.91 3.77 10.90
N GLU A 162 10.70 4.67 10.34
CA GLU A 162 10.37 6.09 10.30
C GLU A 162 9.38 6.36 9.16
N VAL A 163 8.35 7.12 9.46
CA VAL A 163 7.27 7.46 8.53
C VAL A 163 6.96 8.94 8.68
N PRO A 164 6.57 9.65 7.61
CA PRO A 164 6.16 11.04 7.69
C PRO A 164 4.95 11.23 8.62
N SER A 165 4.76 12.45 9.12
CA SER A 165 3.48 12.83 9.72
C SER A 165 2.36 12.79 8.69
N PHE A 166 1.12 12.62 9.15
CA PHE A 166 -0.08 12.68 8.32
C PHE A 166 -0.09 13.93 7.43
N ASP A 167 0.06 15.12 8.01
CA ASP A 167 0.05 16.40 7.27
C ASP A 167 1.12 16.48 6.18
N ARG A 168 2.33 15.95 6.45
CA ARG A 168 3.41 15.92 5.46
C ARG A 168 3.10 14.95 4.33
N GLY A 169 2.59 13.77 4.68
CA GLY A 169 2.27 12.73 3.70
C GLY A 169 1.09 13.13 2.82
N VAL A 170 -0.01 13.58 3.41
CA VAL A 170 -1.21 13.99 2.66
C VAL A 170 -0.90 15.21 1.77
N GLY A 171 -0.15 16.20 2.26
CA GLY A 171 0.24 17.36 1.44
C GLY A 171 1.12 17.00 0.24
N ALA A 172 2.05 16.05 0.41
CA ALA A 172 2.86 15.56 -0.72
C ALA A 172 2.02 14.79 -1.75
N LEU A 173 1.03 14.01 -1.29
CA LEU A 173 0.12 13.29 -2.18
C LEU A 173 -0.86 14.23 -2.88
N GLU A 174 -1.46 15.20 -2.19
CA GLU A 174 -2.39 16.19 -2.76
C GLU A 174 -1.74 16.99 -3.91
N ALA A 175 -0.46 17.35 -3.74
CA ALA A 175 0.30 18.07 -4.75
C ALA A 175 0.68 17.22 -5.97
N SER A 176 0.70 15.89 -5.84
CA SER A 176 1.28 14.97 -6.83
C SER A 176 0.29 13.94 -7.38
N CYS A 177 -0.90 13.82 -6.81
CA CYS A 177 -1.89 12.80 -7.16
C CYS A 177 -3.19 13.45 -7.61
N ARG A 178 -3.90 12.76 -8.49
CA ARG A 178 -5.23 13.17 -8.95
C ARG A 178 -6.33 12.88 -7.91
N LEU A 179 -6.10 11.89 -7.05
CA LEU A 179 -7.00 11.51 -5.97
C LEU A 179 -6.18 10.92 -4.81
N VAL A 180 -6.53 11.28 -3.58
CA VAL A 180 -5.97 10.67 -2.37
C VAL A 180 -7.07 9.97 -1.57
N SER A 181 -6.78 8.76 -1.10
CA SER A 181 -7.72 7.90 -0.38
C SER A 181 -7.12 7.35 0.90
N LEU A 182 -7.93 7.25 1.96
CA LEU A 182 -7.55 6.44 3.12
C LEU A 182 -7.66 4.94 2.76
N ALA A 183 -6.59 4.17 2.98
CA ALA A 183 -6.58 2.73 2.70
C ALA A 183 -7.18 1.92 3.86
N HIS A 184 -7.90 0.86 3.52
CA HIS A 184 -8.40 -0.21 4.40
C HIS A 184 -8.70 0.19 5.86
N PRO A 185 -9.55 1.21 6.09
CA PRO A 185 -9.71 1.87 7.39
C PRO A 185 -10.10 0.94 8.54
N LEU A 186 -10.73 -0.19 8.24
CA LEU A 186 -11.18 -1.15 9.26
C LEU A 186 -10.09 -2.15 9.70
N ARG A 187 -8.87 -2.08 9.14
CA ARG A 187 -7.72 -2.91 9.59
C ARG A 187 -6.96 -2.30 10.76
N TYR A 188 -7.08 -1.00 10.97
CA TYR A 188 -6.28 -0.30 11.97
C TYR A 188 -6.71 -0.66 13.40
N ARG A 189 -5.81 -0.38 14.35
CA ARG A 189 -6.06 -0.62 15.78
C ARG A 189 -7.27 0.16 16.27
N ASP A 190 -7.41 1.40 15.81
CA ASP A 190 -8.56 2.26 16.05
C ASP A 190 -9.13 2.76 14.71
N PRO A 191 -10.11 2.02 14.14
CA PRO A 191 -10.77 2.41 12.90
C PRO A 191 -11.55 3.73 13.01
N ALA A 192 -12.07 4.08 14.20
CA ALA A 192 -12.76 5.36 14.35
C ALA A 192 -11.78 6.52 14.22
N ALA A 193 -10.65 6.45 14.94
CA ALA A 193 -9.61 7.47 14.81
C ALA A 193 -9.07 7.58 13.37
N ALA A 194 -8.95 6.46 12.65
CA ALA A 194 -8.56 6.47 11.25
C ALA A 194 -9.62 7.15 10.35
N LEU A 195 -10.90 6.84 10.53
CA LEU A 195 -11.99 7.44 9.75
C LEU A 195 -12.15 8.94 10.01
N GLU A 196 -11.86 9.44 11.21
CA GLU A 196 -11.89 10.88 11.49
C GLU A 196 -10.86 11.67 10.66
N LEU A 197 -9.80 11.03 10.16
CA LEU A 197 -8.85 11.67 9.23
C LEU A 197 -9.51 12.09 7.93
N THR A 198 -10.59 11.42 7.51
CA THR A 198 -11.32 11.74 6.27
C THR A 198 -12.06 13.08 6.32
N ALA A 199 -12.05 13.77 7.47
CA ALA A 199 -12.48 15.17 7.55
C ALA A 199 -11.45 16.15 6.94
N ASP A 200 -10.22 15.70 6.68
CA ASP A 200 -9.23 16.46 5.93
C ASP A 200 -9.66 16.55 4.45
N PRO A 201 -9.81 17.75 3.87
CA PRO A 201 -10.31 17.92 2.50
C PRO A 201 -9.38 17.35 1.43
N ALA A 202 -8.10 17.10 1.74
CA ALA A 202 -7.19 16.44 0.81
C ALA A 202 -7.46 14.93 0.70
N LEU A 203 -8.18 14.34 1.67
CA LEU A 203 -8.68 12.97 1.57
C LEU A 203 -10.05 12.95 0.91
N GLU A 204 -10.04 12.95 -0.42
CA GLU A 204 -11.24 12.96 -1.27
C GLU A 204 -11.95 11.59 -1.33
N ALA A 205 -11.28 10.52 -0.87
CA ALA A 205 -11.82 9.17 -0.94
C ALA A 205 -11.45 8.26 0.24
N VAL A 206 -12.14 7.13 0.32
CA VAL A 206 -11.84 6.06 1.28
C VAL A 206 -12.03 4.68 0.63
N GLU A 207 -11.16 3.74 0.98
CA GLU A 207 -11.25 2.37 0.48
C GLU A 207 -12.38 1.62 1.17
N TYR A 208 -13.45 1.37 0.41
CA TYR A 208 -14.64 0.67 0.89
C TYR A 208 -14.62 -0.81 0.50
N HIS A 209 -14.33 -1.09 -0.77
CA HIS A 209 -14.32 -2.46 -1.28
C HIS A 209 -12.95 -3.09 -1.02
N TYR A 210 -12.84 -3.75 0.14
CA TYR A 210 -11.64 -4.44 0.60
C TYR A 210 -12.00 -5.82 1.17
N PRO A 211 -11.18 -6.88 0.97
CA PRO A 211 -11.46 -8.22 1.47
C PRO A 211 -11.24 -8.35 2.99
N TYR A 212 -12.07 -7.69 3.80
CA TYR A 212 -11.98 -7.76 5.25
C TYR A 212 -12.23 -9.19 5.75
N THR A 213 -11.26 -9.77 6.45
CA THR A 213 -11.34 -11.14 7.00
C THR A 213 -12.19 -11.25 8.26
N ARG A 214 -12.61 -10.11 8.84
CA ARG A 214 -13.46 -10.04 10.04
C ARG A 214 -14.70 -9.19 9.74
N SER A 215 -15.88 -9.69 10.13
CA SER A 215 -17.12 -8.91 10.11
C SER A 215 -17.02 -7.80 11.15
N HIS A 216 -16.82 -6.56 10.69
CA HIS A 216 -16.89 -5.38 11.52
C HIS A 216 -18.27 -4.74 11.34
N ASP A 217 -19.33 -5.36 11.85
CA ASP A 217 -20.70 -4.85 11.68
C ASP A 217 -20.85 -3.38 12.14
N ASP A 218 -20.05 -2.96 13.14
CA ASP A 218 -19.98 -1.55 13.57
C ASP A 218 -19.01 -0.71 12.72
N GLY A 219 -17.97 -1.33 12.16
CA GLY A 219 -16.99 -0.67 11.29
C GLY A 219 -17.57 -0.26 9.94
N SER A 220 -18.35 -1.13 9.30
CA SER A 220 -19.01 -0.81 8.02
C SER A 220 -19.97 0.36 8.13
N ARG A 221 -20.75 0.45 9.23
CA ARG A 221 -21.65 1.58 9.46
C ARG A 221 -20.88 2.89 9.65
N ARG A 222 -19.79 2.87 10.44
CA ARG A 222 -18.96 4.07 10.66
C ARG A 222 -18.30 4.54 9.37
N LEU A 223 -17.88 3.61 8.52
CA LEU A 223 -17.33 3.92 7.21
C LEU A 223 -18.38 4.57 6.30
N GLU A 224 -19.60 4.04 6.25
CA GLU A 224 -20.72 4.66 5.51
C GLU A 224 -21.05 6.05 6.05
N GLU A 225 -21.10 6.22 7.38
CA GLU A 225 -21.30 7.52 8.02
C GLU A 225 -20.19 8.52 7.68
N ALA A 226 -18.93 8.08 7.58
CA ALA A 226 -17.81 8.93 7.19
C ALA A 226 -17.91 9.35 5.72
N ILE A 227 -18.27 8.40 4.83
CA ILE A 227 -18.51 8.66 3.41
C ILE A 227 -19.60 9.72 3.24
N GLU A 228 -20.75 9.56 3.89
CA GLU A 228 -21.86 10.51 3.79
C GLU A 228 -21.52 11.87 4.42
N ARG A 229 -20.84 11.88 5.57
CA ARG A 229 -20.51 13.11 6.31
C ARG A 229 -19.53 14.00 5.55
N ASN A 230 -18.55 13.38 4.90
CA ASN A 230 -17.44 14.09 4.25
C ASN A 230 -17.54 14.09 2.71
N ASP A 231 -18.65 13.59 2.15
CA ASP A 231 -18.91 13.49 0.70
C ASP A 231 -17.79 12.75 -0.07
N LEU A 232 -17.32 11.64 0.51
CA LEU A 232 -16.16 10.91 0.01
C LEU A 232 -16.51 10.08 -1.23
N LEU A 233 -15.56 10.04 -2.17
CA LEU A 233 -15.54 9.01 -3.19
C LEU A 233 -15.18 7.64 -2.58
N VAL A 234 -15.61 6.58 -3.25
CA VAL A 234 -15.35 5.20 -2.83
C VAL A 234 -14.29 4.57 -3.72
N THR A 235 -13.20 4.10 -3.12
CA THR A 235 -12.18 3.28 -3.77
C THR A 235 -12.27 1.81 -3.33
N GLY A 236 -11.46 0.96 -3.94
CA GLY A 236 -11.51 -0.46 -3.68
C GLY A 236 -10.42 -1.22 -4.40
N GLY A 237 -9.85 -2.19 -3.72
CA GLY A 237 -8.85 -3.07 -4.26
C GLY A 237 -8.61 -4.28 -3.38
N THR A 238 -7.76 -5.16 -3.87
CA THR A 238 -7.47 -6.42 -3.21
C THR A 238 -6.41 -6.31 -2.12
N ASP A 239 -5.57 -5.26 -2.17
CA ASP A 239 -4.29 -5.21 -1.45
C ASP A 239 -3.45 -6.44 -1.81
N ALA A 240 -3.46 -6.79 -3.11
CA ALA A 240 -2.81 -7.99 -3.60
C ALA A 240 -1.28 -7.87 -3.52
N HIS A 241 -0.65 -8.86 -2.92
CA HIS A 241 0.81 -9.04 -2.88
C HIS A 241 1.26 -10.25 -3.73
N GLU A 242 0.31 -10.94 -4.35
CA GLU A 242 0.52 -12.09 -5.24
C GLU A 242 -0.07 -11.79 -6.63
N ASP A 243 -0.32 -12.81 -7.45
CA ASP A 243 -0.79 -12.62 -8.82
C ASP A 243 -2.31 -12.72 -8.99
N GLU A 244 -3.06 -12.93 -7.90
CA GLU A 244 -4.51 -12.94 -7.88
C GLU A 244 -5.07 -11.51 -7.69
N LEU A 245 -5.59 -10.95 -8.78
CA LEU A 245 -6.22 -9.61 -8.80
C LEU A 245 -7.73 -9.72 -9.00
N GLY A 246 -8.47 -8.67 -8.60
CA GLY A 246 -9.91 -8.56 -8.87
C GLY A 246 -10.81 -9.37 -7.93
N VAL A 247 -10.30 -9.83 -6.78
CA VAL A 247 -11.13 -10.42 -5.71
C VAL A 247 -12.03 -9.35 -5.07
N ALA A 248 -11.52 -8.14 -4.93
CA ALA A 248 -12.21 -6.94 -4.50
C ALA A 248 -11.88 -5.79 -5.47
N GLY A 249 -12.73 -4.76 -5.48
CA GLY A 249 -12.56 -3.64 -6.39
C GLY A 249 -13.87 -3.02 -6.83
N LEU A 250 -13.78 -2.07 -7.74
CA LEU A 250 -14.90 -1.23 -8.16
C LEU A 250 -15.65 -1.80 -9.36
N SER A 251 -16.96 -1.56 -9.43
CA SER A 251 -17.69 -1.67 -10.69
C SER A 251 -17.24 -0.59 -11.68
N GLN A 252 -17.55 -0.78 -12.97
CA GLN A 252 -17.22 0.23 -13.99
C GLN A 252 -17.89 1.59 -13.70
N ARG A 253 -19.07 1.59 -13.08
CA ARG A 253 -19.79 2.82 -12.74
C ARG A 253 -19.07 3.58 -11.63
N GLU A 254 -18.70 2.90 -10.56
CA GLU A 254 -17.96 3.50 -9.43
C GLU A 254 -16.59 4.01 -9.90
N TYR A 255 -15.86 3.22 -10.69
CA TYR A 255 -14.59 3.64 -11.27
C TYR A 255 -14.70 4.97 -12.05
N LYS A 256 -15.72 5.09 -12.92
CA LYS A 256 -15.94 6.32 -13.71
C LYS A 256 -16.27 7.54 -12.86
N GLN A 257 -16.81 7.36 -11.64
CA GLN A 257 -17.09 8.47 -10.73
C GLN A 257 -15.80 9.07 -10.14
N LEU A 258 -14.71 8.31 -10.10
CA LEU A 258 -13.43 8.80 -9.59
C LEU A 258 -12.76 9.81 -10.52
N GLN A 259 -13.09 9.80 -11.81
CA GLN A 259 -12.55 10.70 -12.83
C GLN A 259 -11.00 10.76 -12.89
N ILE A 260 -10.30 9.73 -12.39
CA ILE A 260 -8.82 9.67 -12.37
C ILE A 260 -8.23 9.85 -13.78
N ASP A 261 -8.92 9.34 -14.81
CA ASP A 261 -8.49 9.44 -16.20
C ASP A 261 -8.79 10.82 -16.84
N GLU A 262 -9.67 11.62 -16.23
CA GLU A 262 -10.25 12.84 -16.81
C GLU A 262 -9.75 14.14 -16.16
N ILE A 263 -9.05 14.08 -15.02
CA ILE A 263 -8.51 15.27 -14.34
C ILE A 263 -7.37 15.86 -15.18
N PRO A 264 -7.53 17.09 -15.73
CA PRO A 264 -6.46 17.78 -16.45
C PRO A 264 -5.33 18.15 -15.48
N ASP A 265 -4.10 18.21 -15.99
CA ASP A 265 -2.90 18.67 -15.26
C ASP A 265 -3.22 19.93 -14.44
N ARG A 266 -3.10 19.85 -13.10
CA ARG A 266 -3.31 20.96 -12.17
C ARG A 266 -2.15 21.96 -12.22
#